data_AF-A0A971JJ31-F1
#
_entry.id   AF-A0A971JJ31-F1
#
_cell.length_a   1.000
_cell.length_b   1.000
_cell.length_c   1.000
_cell.angle_alpha   90.00
_cell.angle_beta   90.00
_cell.angle_gamma   90.00
#
_symmetry.space_group_name_H-M   'P 1'
#
loop_
_entity.id
_entity.type
_entity.pdbx_description
1 polymer ?
#
loop_
_entity_poly.entity_id
_entity_poly.type
_entity_poly.pdbx_seq_one_letter_code
_entity_poly.pdbx_strand_id
1 'polypeptide(L)'
;MKTTHTQRIVAALLLVAALPGATQEADKEAKARARALQAGMTGELLENTDFSQWDGDKPAGWGVWNPAKGCKAVPGPTGPNGAPSLELVPDDAGFVDLNARVPAANGMLHAGDSLLLTLTLKADQGVPMEILLTVVHGESAGEKTAAKLPFKGDGNWNTIQYTLPALPPNPDRVELAIRMRGAKEGAAYVSRASLRVLPPVT
;
A
#
# COMPACT_ATOMS: atom_id res chain seq x y z
N MET A 1 -75.31 -14.33 21.97
CA MET A 1 -74.92 -13.41 20.88
C MET A 1 -73.98 -12.35 21.43
N LYS A 2 -72.70 -12.40 21.03
CA LYS A 2 -71.79 -11.28 20.73
C LYS A 2 -70.39 -11.87 20.56
N THR A 3 -70.02 -12.02 19.29
CA THR A 3 -68.72 -12.45 18.76
C THR A 3 -67.66 -11.41 19.08
N THR A 4 -66.52 -11.83 19.63
CA THR A 4 -65.35 -10.96 19.82
C THR A 4 -64.29 -11.38 18.82
N HIS A 5 -64.04 -10.50 17.84
CA HIS A 5 -63.02 -10.66 16.81
C HIS A 5 -61.62 -10.69 17.41
N THR A 6 -60.90 -11.80 17.24
CA THR A 6 -59.46 -11.91 17.48
C THR A 6 -58.72 -11.15 16.37
N GLN A 7 -58.16 -9.98 16.69
CA GLN A 7 -57.24 -9.27 15.81
C GLN A 7 -55.94 -10.07 15.70
N ARG A 8 -55.68 -10.64 14.52
CA ARG A 8 -54.37 -11.17 14.15
C ARG A 8 -53.44 -10.00 13.85
N ILE A 9 -52.49 -9.74 14.74
CA ILE A 9 -51.35 -8.87 14.47
C ILE A 9 -50.45 -9.63 13.48
N VAL A 10 -50.49 -9.24 12.21
CA VAL A 10 -49.51 -9.66 11.21
C VAL A 10 -48.24 -8.84 11.48
N ALA A 11 -47.24 -9.45 12.11
CA ALA A 11 -45.91 -8.87 12.18
C ALA A 11 -45.31 -8.87 10.76
N ALA A 12 -45.23 -7.69 10.15
CA ALA A 12 -44.47 -7.50 8.93
C ALA A 12 -42.98 -7.65 9.26
N LEU A 13 -42.40 -8.79 8.91
CA LEU A 13 -40.96 -8.99 8.91
C LEU A 13 -40.38 -8.11 7.79
N LEU A 14 -39.89 -6.93 8.14
CA LEU A 14 -39.09 -6.09 7.24
C LEU A 14 -37.76 -6.81 7.01
N LEU A 15 -37.71 -7.61 5.95
CA LEU A 15 -36.46 -8.15 5.41
C LEU A 15 -35.71 -6.95 4.80
N VAL A 16 -34.81 -6.35 5.57
CA VAL A 16 -33.86 -5.38 5.03
C VAL A 16 -32.94 -6.18 4.11
N ALA A 17 -33.23 -6.14 2.82
CA ALA A 17 -32.27 -6.55 1.81
C ALA A 17 -31.04 -5.63 1.96
N ALA A 18 -29.98 -6.14 2.59
CA ALA A 18 -28.69 -5.47 2.59
C ALA A 18 -28.26 -5.33 1.13
N LEU A 19 -28.32 -4.09 0.61
CA LEU A 19 -27.79 -3.78 -0.71
C LEU A 19 -26.29 -4.12 -0.68
N PRO A 20 -25.78 -4.96 -1.60
CA PRO A 20 -24.38 -5.44 -1.57
C PRO A 20 -23.33 -4.32 -1.53
N GLY A 21 -23.68 -3.10 -1.95
CA GLY A 21 -22.79 -1.94 -1.95
C GLY A 21 -22.72 -1.18 -0.61
N ALA A 22 -23.74 -1.25 0.24
CA ALA A 22 -23.76 -0.50 1.50
C ALA A 22 -22.79 -1.08 2.55
N THR A 23 -22.66 -2.41 2.58
CA THR A 23 -21.69 -3.10 3.44
C THR A 23 -20.26 -2.89 2.95
N GLN A 24 -20.04 -2.92 1.64
CA GLN A 24 -18.69 -2.74 1.08
C GLN A 24 -18.14 -1.33 1.31
N GLU A 25 -18.98 -0.29 1.25
CA GLU A 25 -18.53 1.08 1.50
C GLU A 25 -18.28 1.34 2.99
N ALA A 26 -19.13 0.79 3.88
CA ALA A 26 -18.91 0.84 5.31
C ALA A 26 -17.62 0.10 5.73
N ASP A 27 -17.33 -1.05 5.14
CA ASP A 27 -16.11 -1.82 5.38
C ASP A 27 -14.85 -1.05 4.94
N LYS A 28 -14.90 -0.38 3.78
CA LYS A 28 -13.81 0.49 3.32
C LYS A 28 -13.57 1.64 4.29
N GLU A 29 -14.62 2.30 4.75
CA GLU A 29 -14.51 3.42 5.68
C GLU A 29 -13.95 2.96 7.04
N ALA A 30 -14.42 1.82 7.55
CA ALA A 30 -13.91 1.22 8.76
C ALA A 30 -12.41 0.88 8.63
N LYS A 31 -12.00 0.28 7.51
CA LYS A 31 -10.58 0.00 7.23
C LYS A 31 -9.75 1.28 7.16
N ALA A 32 -10.26 2.31 6.49
CA ALA A 32 -9.57 3.59 6.36
C ALA A 32 -9.40 4.31 7.72
N ARG A 33 -10.39 4.20 8.62
CA ARG A 33 -10.30 4.73 9.99
C ARG A 33 -9.30 3.94 10.84
N ALA A 34 -9.32 2.61 10.76
CA ALA A 34 -8.37 1.77 11.47
C ALA A 34 -6.93 2.08 11.05
N ARG A 35 -6.71 2.30 9.74
CA ARG A 35 -5.42 2.72 9.18
C ARG A 35 -4.97 4.09 9.73
N ALA A 36 -5.85 5.07 9.75
CA ALA A 36 -5.54 6.40 10.29
C ALA A 36 -5.19 6.34 11.78
N LEU A 37 -5.90 5.52 12.56
CA LEU A 37 -5.61 5.30 13.98
C LEU A 37 -4.22 4.66 14.17
N GLN A 38 -3.88 3.62 13.40
CA GLN A 38 -2.57 2.99 13.45
C GLN A 38 -1.44 3.99 13.09
N ALA A 39 -1.66 4.82 12.07
CA ALA A 39 -0.73 5.88 11.69
C ALA A 39 -0.54 6.88 12.83
N GLY A 40 -1.61 7.31 13.49
CA GLY A 40 -1.53 8.20 14.66
C GLY A 40 -0.76 7.60 15.84
N MET A 41 -0.82 6.27 16.03
CA MET A 41 -0.13 5.59 17.14
C MET A 41 1.35 5.27 16.85
N THR A 42 1.68 4.91 15.61
CA THR A 42 3.00 4.34 15.25
C THR A 42 3.84 5.25 14.33
N GLY A 43 3.18 6.23 13.72
CA GLY A 43 3.68 7.00 12.58
C GLY A 43 3.72 6.21 11.26
N GLU A 44 3.43 4.90 11.24
CA GLU A 44 3.49 4.07 10.03
C GLU A 44 2.28 4.30 9.13
N LEU A 45 2.55 4.60 7.86
CA LEU A 45 1.53 4.94 6.88
C LEU A 45 1.19 3.77 5.94
N LEU A 46 2.11 2.82 5.77
CA LEU A 46 1.92 1.65 4.91
C LEU A 46 1.33 0.48 5.69
N GLU A 47 0.42 -0.25 5.05
CA GLU A 47 -0.08 -1.53 5.55
C GLU A 47 0.90 -2.65 5.17
N ASN A 48 0.92 -3.72 5.98
CA ASN A 48 1.62 -4.97 5.63
C ASN A 48 3.09 -4.75 5.22
N THR A 49 3.82 -3.96 6.03
CA THR A 49 5.18 -3.52 5.74
C THR A 49 6.23 -4.64 5.70
N ASP A 50 5.87 -5.82 6.21
CA ASP A 50 6.67 -7.04 6.27
C ASP A 50 6.20 -8.13 5.28
N PHE A 51 5.14 -7.85 4.51
CA PHE A 51 4.57 -8.75 3.52
C PHE A 51 4.14 -10.12 4.07
N SER A 52 3.75 -10.15 5.35
CA SER A 52 3.23 -11.35 6.02
C SER A 52 1.79 -11.70 5.61
N GLN A 53 1.04 -10.72 5.09
CA GLN A 53 -0.38 -10.87 4.74
C GLN A 53 -0.60 -10.82 3.22
N TRP A 54 -1.52 -11.66 2.72
CA TRP A 54 -1.83 -11.80 1.29
C TRP A 54 -3.33 -11.74 1.05
N ASP A 55 -3.75 -10.96 0.05
CA ASP A 55 -5.12 -10.83 -0.41
C ASP A 55 -5.25 -11.56 -1.76
N GLY A 56 -5.46 -12.88 -1.71
CA GLY A 56 -5.46 -13.72 -2.90
C GLY A 56 -4.04 -13.88 -3.47
N ASP A 57 -3.81 -13.37 -4.67
CA ASP A 57 -2.56 -13.51 -5.44
C ASP A 57 -1.60 -12.33 -5.28
N LYS A 58 -1.87 -11.41 -4.35
CA LYS A 58 -1.05 -10.21 -4.12
C LYS A 58 -0.88 -9.90 -2.63
N PRO A 59 0.21 -9.19 -2.25
CA PRO A 59 0.38 -8.72 -0.88
C PRO A 59 -0.76 -7.78 -0.48
N ALA A 60 -1.34 -8.01 0.71
CA ALA A 60 -2.47 -7.23 1.19
C ALA A 60 -2.11 -5.74 1.32
N GLY A 61 -2.96 -4.85 0.81
CA GLY A 61 -2.71 -3.40 0.81
C GLY A 61 -1.76 -2.88 -0.29
N TRP A 62 -1.22 -3.78 -1.12
CA TRP A 62 -0.31 -3.45 -2.21
C TRP A 62 -0.93 -3.76 -3.59
N GLY A 63 -0.46 -3.03 -4.60
CA GLY A 63 -0.80 -3.23 -6.00
C GLY A 63 0.39 -3.76 -6.79
N VAL A 64 0.12 -4.56 -7.81
CA VAL A 64 1.07 -4.90 -8.85
C VAL A 64 0.55 -4.31 -10.16
N TRP A 65 1.37 -3.50 -10.83
CA TRP A 65 0.96 -2.84 -12.07
C TRP A 65 1.03 -3.80 -13.27
N ASN A 66 0.05 -3.69 -14.17
CA ASN A 66 -0.10 -4.50 -15.37
C ASN A 66 -0.07 -6.03 -15.15
N PRO A 67 -0.88 -6.59 -14.24
CA PRO A 67 -0.94 -8.04 -14.05
C PRO A 67 -1.37 -8.79 -15.31
N ALA A 68 -2.16 -8.14 -16.19
CA ALA A 68 -2.55 -8.68 -17.49
C ALA A 68 -1.36 -8.93 -18.45
N LYS A 69 -0.21 -8.29 -18.22
CA LYS A 69 1.04 -8.54 -18.97
C LYS A 69 1.93 -9.60 -18.32
N GLY A 70 1.47 -10.23 -17.24
CA GLY A 70 2.21 -11.27 -16.53
C GLY A 70 3.00 -10.79 -15.32
N CYS A 71 2.98 -9.48 -15.00
CA CYS A 71 3.60 -8.96 -13.79
C CYS A 71 2.96 -9.53 -12.52
N LYS A 72 3.75 -10.01 -11.55
CA LYS A 72 3.26 -10.57 -10.29
C LYS A 72 4.18 -10.22 -9.13
N ALA A 73 3.65 -10.34 -7.92
CA ALA A 73 4.44 -10.48 -6.71
C ALA A 73 4.11 -11.86 -6.12
N VAL A 74 5.12 -12.65 -5.77
CA VAL A 74 4.95 -13.97 -5.17
C VAL A 74 5.77 -14.08 -3.89
N PRO A 75 5.48 -15.01 -2.97
CA PRO A 75 6.36 -15.25 -1.83
C PRO A 75 7.78 -15.55 -2.29
N GLY A 76 8.74 -14.79 -1.75
CA GLY A 76 10.16 -14.92 -2.06
C GLY A 76 10.91 -15.84 -1.07
N PRO A 77 12.24 -15.96 -1.22
CA PRO A 77 13.07 -16.62 -0.23
C PRO A 77 13.06 -15.86 1.10
N THR A 78 13.52 -16.49 2.16
CA THR A 78 13.63 -15.83 3.47
C THR A 78 14.53 -14.60 3.38
N GLY A 79 14.01 -13.47 3.86
CA GLY A 79 14.72 -12.21 4.00
C GLY A 79 15.68 -12.21 5.18
N PRO A 80 16.28 -11.05 5.50
CA PRO A 80 17.17 -10.91 6.65
C PRO A 80 16.48 -11.36 7.95
N ASN A 81 17.22 -12.08 8.79
CA ASN A 81 16.76 -12.56 10.11
C ASN A 81 15.50 -13.43 10.09
N GLY A 82 15.22 -14.14 9.00
CA GLY A 82 14.03 -15.00 8.94
C GLY A 82 12.78 -14.30 8.43
N ALA A 83 12.85 -13.02 8.07
CA ALA A 83 11.69 -12.24 7.67
C ALA A 83 11.04 -12.78 6.37
N PRO A 84 9.72 -12.65 6.22
CA PRO A 84 9.08 -12.86 4.92
C PRO A 84 9.66 -11.93 3.86
N SER A 85 9.58 -12.34 2.60
CA SER A 85 9.87 -11.48 1.47
C SER A 85 8.94 -11.80 0.31
N LEU A 86 8.88 -10.88 -0.64
CA LEU A 86 8.24 -11.08 -1.93
C LEU A 86 9.30 -11.07 -3.03
N GLU A 87 9.09 -11.89 -4.06
CA GLU A 87 9.75 -11.81 -5.35
C GLU A 87 8.92 -11.00 -6.33
N LEU A 88 9.58 -10.10 -7.05
CA LEU A 88 9.01 -9.31 -8.14
C LEU A 88 9.18 -10.07 -9.44
N VAL A 89 8.07 -10.56 -10.00
CA VAL A 89 8.06 -11.31 -11.26
C VAL A 89 7.68 -10.35 -12.38
N PRO A 90 8.61 -10.03 -13.31
CA PRO A 90 8.36 -9.10 -14.40
C PRO A 90 7.53 -9.71 -15.53
N ASP A 91 7.00 -8.84 -16.40
CA ASP A 91 6.55 -9.23 -17.72
C ASP A 91 7.71 -9.66 -18.65
N ASP A 92 7.38 -10.12 -19.85
CA ASP A 92 8.37 -10.54 -20.87
C ASP A 92 9.34 -9.42 -21.31
N ALA A 93 9.00 -8.16 -21.01
CA ALA A 93 9.83 -7.00 -21.27
C ALA A 93 10.73 -6.63 -20.07
N GLY A 94 10.63 -7.37 -18.95
CA GLY A 94 11.46 -7.19 -17.77
C GLY A 94 10.96 -6.09 -16.85
N PHE A 95 9.67 -5.75 -16.89
CA PHE A 95 9.06 -4.69 -16.09
C PHE A 95 8.08 -5.24 -15.06
N VAL A 96 8.15 -4.69 -13.84
CA VAL A 96 7.12 -4.86 -12.81
C VAL A 96 7.20 -3.69 -11.84
N ASP A 97 6.04 -3.20 -11.41
CA ASP A 97 5.91 -2.17 -10.39
C ASP A 97 5.07 -2.73 -9.24
N LEU A 98 5.66 -2.80 -8.05
CA LEU A 98 4.95 -3.00 -6.79
C LEU A 98 4.65 -1.63 -6.19
N ASN A 99 3.39 -1.32 -5.95
CA ASN A 99 2.97 0.02 -5.53
C ASN A 99 2.09 0.01 -4.28
N ALA A 100 2.23 1.06 -3.47
CA ALA A 100 1.34 1.36 -2.36
C ALA A 100 0.91 2.83 -2.41
N ARG A 101 -0.31 3.10 -1.94
CA ARG A 101 -0.89 4.45 -1.89
C ARG A 101 -1.26 4.81 -0.45
N VAL A 102 -0.85 6.00 -0.05
CA VAL A 102 -1.21 6.62 1.23
C VAL A 102 -2.06 7.85 0.92
N PRO A 103 -3.38 7.80 1.11
CA PRO A 103 -4.21 8.99 0.95
C PRO A 103 -3.98 9.96 2.11
N ALA A 104 -4.17 11.26 1.88
CA ALA A 104 -4.21 12.27 2.95
C ALA A 104 -5.54 12.26 3.72
N ALA A 105 -6.55 11.57 3.18
CA ALA A 105 -7.84 11.37 3.83
C ALA A 105 -7.68 10.84 5.27
N ASN A 106 -8.64 11.19 6.13
CA ASN A 106 -8.66 10.81 7.55
C ASN A 106 -7.45 11.28 8.37
N GLY A 107 -6.77 12.35 7.93
CA GLY A 107 -5.66 12.97 8.69
C GLY A 107 -4.39 12.13 8.69
N MET A 108 -4.18 11.31 7.65
CA MET A 108 -2.98 10.48 7.54
C MET A 108 -1.75 11.27 7.09
N LEU A 109 -1.94 12.40 6.40
CA LEU A 109 -0.86 13.24 5.88
C LEU A 109 -1.20 14.70 6.13
N HIS A 110 -0.22 15.45 6.63
CA HIS A 110 -0.33 16.88 6.85
C HIS A 110 0.77 17.64 6.11
N ALA A 111 0.46 18.89 5.73
CA ALA A 111 1.46 19.79 5.18
C ALA A 111 2.58 20.02 6.21
N GLY A 112 3.83 19.98 5.75
CA GLY A 112 5.01 20.09 6.62
C GLY A 112 5.51 18.77 7.20
N ASP A 113 4.75 17.67 7.10
CA ASP A 113 5.22 16.36 7.59
C ASP A 113 6.52 15.95 6.88
N SER A 114 7.49 15.49 7.66
CA SER A 114 8.68 14.84 7.12
C SER A 114 8.48 13.33 7.15
N LEU A 115 8.67 12.66 6.03
CA LEU A 115 8.45 11.23 5.92
C LEU A 115 9.78 10.47 5.82
N LEU A 116 9.93 9.37 6.54
CA LEU A 116 11.06 8.45 6.43
C LEU A 116 10.63 7.18 5.72
N LEU A 117 11.18 6.95 4.54
CA LEU A 117 11.12 5.67 3.85
C LEU A 117 12.21 4.75 4.39
N THR A 118 11.86 3.51 4.72
CA THR A 118 12.80 2.41 4.96
C THR A 118 12.41 1.22 4.09
N LEU A 119 13.32 0.80 3.22
CA LEU A 119 13.14 -0.36 2.35
C LEU A 119 14.26 -1.37 2.58
N THR A 120 13.91 -2.65 2.64
CA THR A 120 14.87 -3.75 2.61
C THR A 120 14.62 -4.57 1.36
N LEU A 121 15.60 -4.58 0.46
CA LEU A 121 15.48 -5.18 -0.87
C LEU A 121 16.78 -5.89 -1.27
N LYS A 122 16.65 -6.85 -2.18
CA LYS A 122 17.76 -7.58 -2.80
C LYS A 122 17.45 -7.70 -4.28
N ALA A 123 18.46 -7.58 -5.12
CA ALA A 123 18.35 -8.00 -6.51
C ALA A 123 19.65 -8.66 -6.95
N ASP A 124 19.54 -9.57 -7.92
CA ASP A 124 20.70 -10.22 -8.50
C ASP A 124 21.65 -9.20 -9.13
N GLN A 125 22.92 -9.58 -9.26
CA GLN A 125 23.97 -8.67 -9.70
C GLN A 125 23.63 -8.06 -11.07
N GLY A 126 23.54 -6.74 -11.12
CA GLY A 126 23.26 -6.00 -12.35
C GLY A 126 21.77 -5.80 -12.67
N VAL A 127 20.84 -6.42 -11.93
CA VAL A 127 19.41 -6.20 -12.09
C VAL A 127 19.06 -4.75 -11.69
N PRO A 128 18.52 -3.93 -12.63
CA PRO A 128 18.12 -2.55 -12.34
C PRO A 128 16.76 -2.48 -11.63
N MET A 129 16.78 -1.83 -10.46
CA MET A 129 15.58 -1.40 -9.76
C MET A 129 15.51 0.13 -9.64
N GLU A 130 14.30 0.63 -9.46
CA GLU A 130 14.00 2.04 -9.26
C GLU A 130 12.94 2.18 -8.17
N ILE A 131 13.21 3.01 -7.18
CA ILE A 131 12.24 3.37 -6.16
C ILE A 131 11.75 4.78 -6.48
N LEU A 132 10.44 4.90 -6.72
CA LEU A 132 9.78 6.17 -6.98
C LEU A 132 8.87 6.53 -5.81
N LEU A 133 9.01 7.77 -5.33
CA LEU A 133 8.05 8.37 -4.42
C LEU A 133 7.46 9.60 -5.09
N THR A 134 6.14 9.59 -5.23
CA THR A 134 5.37 10.67 -5.83
C THR A 134 4.46 11.26 -4.78
N VAL A 135 4.50 12.59 -4.64
CA VAL A 135 3.51 13.33 -3.88
C VAL A 135 2.54 13.91 -4.88
N VAL A 136 1.27 13.52 -4.75
CA VAL A 136 0.18 14.05 -5.54
C VAL A 136 -0.49 15.14 -4.73
N HIS A 137 -0.72 16.28 -5.36
CA HIS A 137 -1.45 17.38 -4.77
C HIS A 137 -2.91 17.35 -5.20
N GLY A 138 -3.78 17.99 -4.41
CA GLY A 138 -5.18 18.20 -4.78
C GLY A 138 -5.36 18.93 -6.11
N GLU A 139 -6.62 19.05 -6.56
CA GLU A 139 -7.14 19.31 -7.91
C GLU A 139 -6.47 20.39 -8.80
N SER A 140 -5.49 21.16 -8.31
CA SER A 140 -4.84 22.25 -9.06
C SER A 140 -3.31 22.18 -9.14
N ALA A 141 -2.63 21.27 -8.44
CA ALA A 141 -1.16 21.33 -8.28
C ALA A 141 -0.37 20.17 -8.91
N GLY A 142 -1.05 19.20 -9.55
CA GLY A 142 -0.41 18.15 -10.36
C GLY A 142 0.41 17.13 -9.56
N GLU A 143 1.00 16.17 -10.27
CA GLU A 143 1.87 15.14 -9.70
C GLU A 143 3.32 15.63 -9.64
N LYS A 144 3.96 15.53 -8.48
CA LYS A 144 5.39 15.82 -8.33
C LYS A 144 6.11 14.57 -7.85
N THR A 145 7.03 14.06 -8.67
CA THR A 145 8.00 13.07 -8.20
C THR A 145 8.87 13.72 -7.12
N ALA A 146 8.72 13.27 -5.88
CA ALA A 146 9.47 13.77 -4.75
C ALA A 146 10.87 13.14 -4.69
N ALA A 147 10.96 11.85 -5.02
CA ALA A 147 12.24 11.15 -5.08
C ALA A 147 12.24 10.05 -6.14
N LYS A 148 13.40 9.88 -6.76
CA LYS A 148 13.71 8.81 -7.69
C LYS A 148 15.05 8.22 -7.31
N LEU A 149 15.05 7.05 -6.69
CA LEU A 149 16.25 6.41 -6.17
C LEU A 149 16.59 5.19 -7.06
N PRO A 150 17.66 5.26 -7.87
CA PRO A 150 18.12 4.10 -8.60
C PRO A 150 18.75 3.09 -7.63
N PHE A 151 18.50 1.80 -7.86
CA PHE A 151 19.17 0.72 -7.17
C PHE A 151 19.66 -0.30 -8.19
N LYS A 152 20.92 -0.73 -8.05
CA LYS A 152 21.50 -1.77 -8.89
C LYS A 152 21.81 -2.96 -8.00
N GLY A 153 21.24 -4.12 -8.33
CA GLY A 153 21.46 -5.34 -7.58
C GLY A 153 22.94 -5.72 -7.49
N ASP A 154 23.34 -6.18 -6.32
CA ASP A 154 24.67 -6.68 -5.99
C ASP A 154 24.61 -8.13 -5.43
N GLY A 155 23.43 -8.76 -5.45
CA GLY A 155 23.18 -10.09 -4.90
C GLY A 155 22.90 -10.12 -3.39
N ASN A 156 23.01 -8.99 -2.69
CA ASN A 156 22.85 -8.92 -1.24
C ASN A 156 21.56 -8.20 -0.82
N TRP A 157 21.12 -8.49 0.41
CA TRP A 157 20.07 -7.71 1.05
C TRP A 157 20.63 -6.36 1.50
N ASN A 158 19.99 -5.30 1.04
CA ASN A 158 20.34 -3.92 1.34
C ASN A 158 19.16 -3.23 2.03
N THR A 159 19.45 -2.42 3.05
CA THR A 159 18.44 -1.53 3.65
C THR A 159 18.74 -0.10 3.27
N ILE A 160 17.77 0.54 2.63
CA ILE A 160 17.83 1.94 2.20
C ILE A 160 16.92 2.74 3.12
N GLN A 161 17.45 3.86 3.61
CA GLN A 161 16.67 4.86 4.33
C GLN A 161 16.72 6.18 3.58
N TYR A 162 15.56 6.79 3.38
CA TYR A 162 15.46 8.06 2.69
C TYR A 162 14.40 8.94 3.35
N THR A 163 14.81 10.12 3.79
CA THR A 163 13.90 11.13 4.32
C THR A 163 13.42 12.00 3.16
N LEU A 164 12.12 12.02 2.92
CA LEU A 164 11.52 12.91 1.94
C LEU A 164 11.62 14.36 2.43
N PRO A 165 11.72 15.34 1.52
CA PRO A 165 11.44 16.72 1.85
C PRO A 165 10.06 16.85 2.51
N ALA A 166 9.92 17.84 3.38
CA ALA A 166 8.66 18.14 4.05
C ALA A 166 7.50 18.24 3.05
N LEU A 167 6.36 17.67 3.43
CA LEU A 167 5.20 17.62 2.53
C LEU A 167 4.75 19.03 2.16
N PRO A 168 4.41 19.25 0.88
CA PRO A 168 3.92 20.53 0.39
C PRO A 168 2.54 20.85 1.00
N PRO A 169 2.05 22.10 0.85
CA PRO A 169 0.66 22.42 1.18
C PRO A 169 -0.32 21.54 0.41
N ASN A 170 -1.41 21.14 1.07
CA ASN A 170 -2.52 20.35 0.51
C ASN A 170 -2.07 19.04 -0.19
N PRO A 171 -1.35 18.14 0.51
CA PRO A 171 -1.07 16.83 -0.05
C PRO A 171 -2.39 16.06 -0.25
N ASP A 172 -2.58 15.45 -1.40
CA ASP A 172 -3.72 14.56 -1.68
C ASP A 172 -3.35 13.11 -1.33
N ARG A 173 -2.20 12.65 -1.80
CA ARG A 173 -1.68 11.32 -1.50
C ARG A 173 -0.17 11.22 -1.72
N VAL A 174 0.44 10.22 -1.10
CA VAL A 174 1.78 9.74 -1.42
C VAL A 174 1.67 8.39 -2.10
N GLU A 175 2.38 8.22 -3.21
CA GLU A 175 2.52 6.96 -3.91
C GLU A 175 3.97 6.48 -3.81
N LEU A 176 4.15 5.25 -3.36
CA LEU A 176 5.41 4.53 -3.40
C LEU A 176 5.33 3.49 -4.52
N ALA A 177 6.33 3.46 -5.39
CA ALA A 177 6.51 2.38 -6.36
C ALA A 177 7.94 1.82 -6.26
N ILE A 178 8.04 0.51 -6.09
CA ILE A 178 9.28 -0.26 -6.16
C ILE A 178 9.25 -1.00 -7.48
N ARG A 179 10.22 -0.71 -8.35
CA ARG A 179 10.14 -1.06 -9.77
C ARG A 179 11.35 -1.84 -10.19
N MET A 180 11.14 -2.85 -11.00
CA MET A 180 12.20 -3.45 -11.81
C MET A 180 12.06 -2.95 -13.24
N ARG A 181 13.16 -2.53 -13.87
CA ARG A 181 13.14 -1.82 -15.15
C ARG A 181 14.05 -2.47 -16.19
N GLY A 182 13.47 -3.33 -17.04
CA GLY A 182 14.14 -3.87 -18.22
C GLY A 182 15.10 -5.03 -17.92
N ALA A 183 14.86 -5.77 -16.83
CA ALA A 183 15.60 -6.97 -16.50
C ALA A 183 14.81 -8.20 -16.97
N LYS A 184 15.25 -8.83 -18.07
CA LYS A 184 14.62 -10.07 -18.56
C LYS A 184 15.03 -11.31 -17.78
N GLU A 185 16.16 -11.23 -17.10
CA GLU A 185 16.76 -12.29 -16.30
C GLU A 185 17.23 -11.71 -14.96
N GLY A 186 17.31 -12.59 -13.96
CA GLY A 186 17.64 -12.23 -12.58
C GLY A 186 16.41 -11.91 -11.74
N ALA A 187 16.55 -12.11 -10.44
CA ALA A 187 15.48 -11.93 -9.47
C ALA A 187 15.63 -10.63 -8.68
N ALA A 188 14.50 -10.09 -8.25
CA ALA A 188 14.42 -8.96 -7.33
C ALA A 188 13.42 -9.26 -6.22
N TYR A 189 13.78 -8.90 -5.00
CA TYR A 189 13.06 -9.24 -3.79
C TYR A 189 12.90 -8.01 -2.88
N VAL A 190 11.79 -7.98 -2.15
CA VAL A 190 11.53 -6.96 -1.12
C VAL A 190 11.09 -7.66 0.16
N SER A 191 11.76 -7.38 1.27
CA SER A 191 11.44 -7.98 2.58
C SER A 191 10.82 -6.97 3.55
N ARG A 192 11.05 -5.67 3.32
CA ARG A 192 10.42 -4.61 4.11
C ARG A 192 10.15 -3.39 3.28
N ALA A 193 8.97 -2.78 3.46
CA ALA A 193 8.69 -1.44 2.97
C ALA A 193 7.85 -0.64 3.97
N SER A 194 8.46 0.38 4.56
CA SER A 194 7.91 1.20 5.63
C SER A 194 8.00 2.68 5.24
N LEU A 195 6.95 3.44 5.50
CA LEU A 195 6.91 4.89 5.31
C LEU A 195 6.32 5.51 6.56
N ARG A 196 7.15 6.24 7.31
CA ARG A 196 6.76 6.77 8.61
C ARG A 196 6.75 8.28 8.64
N VAL A 197 5.76 8.88 9.28
CA VAL A 197 5.82 10.29 9.68
C VAL A 197 6.87 10.41 10.78
N LEU A 198 7.84 11.29 10.56
CA LEU A 198 8.82 11.63 11.58
C LEU A 198 8.19 12.60 12.59
N PRO A 199 8.48 12.45 13.89
CA PRO A 199 8.04 13.43 14.88
C PRO A 199 8.66 14.80 14.55
N PRO A 200 7.96 15.91 14.85
CA PRO A 200 8.52 17.24 14.67
C PRO A 200 9.81 17.37 15.47
N VAL A 201 10.84 17.95 14.84
CA VAL A 201 12.09 18.27 15.51
C VAL A 201 11.81 19.46 16.44
N THR A 202 11.72 19.20 17.74
CA THR A 202 11.57 20.22 18.79
C THR A 202 12.88 20.95 19.05
#